data_AF-A0A9D8NDU8-F1
#
_entry.id   AF-A0A9D8NDU8-F1
#
_cell.length_a   1.000
_cell.length_b   1.000
_cell.length_c   1.000
_cell.angle_alpha   90.00
_cell.angle_beta   90.00
_cell.angle_gamma   90.00
#
_symmetry.space_group_name_H-M   'P 1'
#
loop_
_entity.id
_entity.type
_entity.pdbx_description
1 polymer ?
#
loop_
_entity_poly.entity_id
_entity_poly.type
_entity_poly.pdbx_seq_one_letter_code
_entity_poly.pdbx_strand_id
1 'polypeptide(L)'
;MKTVFKPVLMAAFILFALPISAQRSNRTQDPTLNKGEGLSMSRKDLDKMRNQKQDKNSLQVDVYMFAASFSMLDSVLYISDVQFLKDVTVNNRWFLKERVAFEKQFTDYVAGSDMNESLMTSVQFFEKEKKLIKKRERLIKRNKRKNGFKMYQVSDFKFSNPAPADED
;
A
#
# COMPACT_ATOMS: atom_id res chain seq x y z
N MET A 1 31.48 -28.05 -60.26
CA MET A 1 31.67 -26.75 -59.56
C MET A 1 33.08 -26.73 -58.99
N LYS A 2 33.76 -25.60 -59.14
CA LYS A 2 35.21 -25.45 -59.01
C LYS A 2 35.72 -25.63 -57.58
N THR A 3 36.98 -26.05 -57.55
CA THR A 3 37.88 -26.39 -56.46
C THR A 3 38.52 -25.17 -55.78
N VAL A 4 39.13 -25.47 -54.62
CA VAL A 4 40.25 -24.79 -53.95
C VAL A 4 39.92 -23.59 -53.04
N PHE A 5 40.09 -23.78 -51.73
CA PHE A 5 40.81 -22.82 -50.89
C PHE A 5 41.47 -23.51 -49.69
N LYS A 6 42.80 -23.47 -49.67
CA LYS A 6 43.74 -23.74 -48.57
C LYS A 6 45.03 -22.98 -48.93
N PRO A 7 45.95 -22.68 -47.99
CA PRO A 7 45.76 -22.26 -46.60
C PRO A 7 46.81 -21.18 -46.16
N VAL A 8 46.74 -20.77 -44.87
CA VAL A 8 47.85 -20.35 -43.99
C VAL A 8 48.69 -19.09 -44.35
N LEU A 9 48.60 -18.06 -43.50
CA LEU A 9 49.81 -17.57 -42.83
C LEU A 9 49.47 -16.99 -41.44
N MET A 10 50.05 -17.64 -40.43
CA MET A 10 50.22 -17.17 -39.06
C MET A 10 51.29 -16.06 -38.98
N ALA A 11 51.07 -15.08 -38.10
CA ALA A 11 52.09 -14.46 -37.25
C ALA A 11 51.36 -13.60 -36.19
N ALA A 12 51.30 -14.05 -34.93
CA ALA A 12 52.25 -13.76 -33.83
C ALA A 12 52.03 -12.35 -33.23
N PHE A 13 51.27 -12.26 -32.14
CA PHE A 13 51.77 -12.12 -30.75
C PHE A 13 52.55 -10.82 -30.51
N ILE A 14 51.94 -9.89 -29.76
CA ILE A 14 52.54 -9.26 -28.59
C ILE A 14 51.39 -8.94 -27.62
N LEU A 15 51.41 -9.62 -26.47
CA LEU A 15 50.66 -9.26 -25.28
C LEU A 15 51.17 -7.92 -24.75
N PHE A 16 50.26 -6.98 -24.53
CA PHE A 16 50.39 -6.03 -23.43
C PHE A 16 49.16 -6.21 -22.53
N ALA A 17 49.30 -7.15 -21.58
CA ALA A 17 48.42 -7.22 -20.43
C ALA A 17 48.79 -6.04 -19.50
N LEU A 18 48.00 -4.97 -19.53
CA LEU A 18 47.99 -4.01 -18.43
C LEU A 18 47.04 -4.55 -17.36
N PRO A 19 47.51 -4.83 -16.13
CA PRO A 19 46.60 -5.09 -15.04
C PRO A 19 45.99 -3.75 -14.64
N ILE A 20 44.86 -3.36 -15.24
CA ILE A 20 43.95 -2.44 -14.56
C ILE A 20 43.21 -3.27 -13.52
N SER A 21 43.94 -3.65 -12.47
CA SER A 21 43.32 -3.88 -11.19
C SER A 21 42.85 -2.51 -10.73
N ALA A 22 41.65 -2.13 -11.16
CA ALA A 22 40.85 -1.22 -10.36
C ALA A 22 40.72 -1.94 -9.02
N GLN A 23 41.50 -1.47 -8.06
CA GLN A 23 41.60 -2.00 -6.71
C GLN A 23 40.20 -1.91 -6.11
N ARG A 24 39.38 -2.97 -6.31
CA ARG A 24 38.21 -3.22 -5.47
C ARG A 24 38.79 -3.29 -4.08
N SER A 25 38.51 -2.29 -3.25
CA SER A 25 38.86 -2.34 -1.84
C SER A 25 38.36 -3.69 -1.33
N ASN A 26 39.28 -4.56 -0.97
CA ASN A 26 39.00 -5.89 -0.47
C ASN A 26 38.48 -5.69 0.97
N ARG A 27 37.22 -5.28 1.11
CA ARG A 27 36.53 -5.00 2.39
C ARG A 27 36.48 -6.21 3.33
N THR A 28 36.94 -7.36 2.85
CA THR A 28 37.01 -8.63 3.55
C THR A 28 38.32 -8.90 4.27
N GLN A 29 39.37 -8.09 4.11
CA GLN A 29 40.68 -8.35 4.73
C GLN A 29 40.99 -7.53 5.98
N ASP A 30 40.20 -6.50 6.29
CA ASP A 30 40.24 -5.84 7.59
C ASP A 30 38.90 -5.10 7.83
N PRO A 31 37.98 -5.63 8.66
CA PRO A 31 36.75 -4.95 8.99
C PRO A 31 37.04 -3.85 10.03
N THR A 32 37.88 -2.88 9.69
CA THR A 32 38.00 -1.67 10.48
C THR A 32 36.78 -0.80 10.18
N LEU A 33 35.75 -0.91 11.04
CA LEU A 33 34.70 0.09 11.08
C LEU A 33 35.36 1.44 11.37
N ASN A 34 35.28 2.40 10.46
CA ASN A 34 35.54 3.78 10.83
C ASN A 34 34.55 4.19 11.92
N LYS A 35 34.97 5.03 12.87
CA LYS A 35 34.11 5.51 13.96
C LYS A 35 32.94 6.31 13.36
N GLY A 36 31.80 5.66 13.16
CA GLY A 36 30.63 6.19 12.44
C GLY A 36 30.09 5.26 11.34
N GLU A 37 30.85 4.27 10.88
CA GLU A 37 30.44 3.25 9.89
C GLU A 37 29.76 2.03 10.53
N GLY A 38 28.96 2.25 11.57
CA GLY A 38 28.03 1.25 12.07
C GLY A 38 26.68 1.40 11.35
N LEU A 39 26.08 0.29 10.92
CA LEU A 39 24.69 0.24 10.42
C LEU A 39 23.64 0.51 11.53
N SER A 40 23.90 1.48 12.42
CA SER A 40 22.88 1.99 13.32
C SER A 40 22.32 3.28 12.72
N MET A 41 21.44 3.14 11.71
CA MET A 41 20.55 4.25 11.38
C MET A 41 19.78 4.63 12.64
N SER A 42 19.78 5.91 12.99
CA SER A 42 18.95 6.40 14.10
C SER A 42 17.48 6.11 13.79
N ARG A 43 16.65 5.85 14.81
CA ARG A 43 15.20 5.71 14.63
C ARG A 43 14.62 6.89 13.85
N LYS A 44 15.10 8.11 14.12
CA LYS A 44 14.70 9.32 13.39
C LYS A 44 15.07 9.30 11.91
N ASP A 45 16.22 8.73 11.56
CA ASP A 45 16.67 8.63 10.16
C ASP A 45 15.92 7.51 9.42
N LEU A 46 15.63 6.40 10.10
CA LEU A 46 14.73 5.35 9.61
C LEU A 46 13.32 5.89 9.37
N ASP A 47 12.79 6.68 10.30
CA ASP A 47 11.48 7.31 10.17
C ASP A 47 11.44 8.32 9.02
N LYS A 48 12.47 9.16 8.89
CA LYS A 48 12.62 10.07 7.74
C LYS A 48 12.66 9.32 6.41
N MET A 49 13.42 8.23 6.31
CA MET A 49 13.46 7.43 5.09
C MET A 49 12.14 6.70 4.80
N ARG A 50 11.45 6.23 5.84
CA ARG A 50 10.13 5.59 5.71
C ARG A 50 9.09 6.59 5.21
N ASN A 51 9.04 7.77 5.81
CA ASN A 51 8.10 8.82 5.45
C ASN A 51 8.40 9.35 4.04
N GLN A 52 9.67 9.64 3.72
CA GLN A 52 10.08 10.12 2.40
C GLN A 52 9.77 9.11 1.27
N LYS A 53 9.85 7.81 1.53
CA LYS A 53 9.47 6.76 0.58
C LYS A 53 7.96 6.59 0.45
N GLN A 54 7.21 6.80 1.53
CA GLN A 54 5.74 6.76 1.51
C GLN A 54 5.16 7.95 0.74
N ASP A 55 5.70 9.15 0.95
CA ASP A 55 5.17 10.39 0.34
C ASP A 55 5.41 10.44 -1.18
N LYS A 56 6.54 9.92 -1.65
CA LYS A 56 6.87 9.86 -3.10
C LYS A 56 5.88 9.06 -3.95
N ASN A 57 5.07 8.18 -3.34
CA ASN A 57 4.11 7.33 -4.03
C ASN A 57 2.65 7.61 -3.62
N SER A 58 2.40 8.75 -2.99
CA SER A 58 1.04 9.23 -2.71
C SER A 58 0.45 9.87 -3.96
N LEU A 59 -0.77 9.48 -4.32
CA LEU A 59 -1.51 10.00 -5.47
C LEU A 59 -2.90 10.40 -5.00
N GLN A 60 -3.37 11.58 -5.41
CA GLN A 60 -4.77 11.97 -5.27
C GLN A 60 -5.56 11.32 -6.41
N VAL A 61 -6.61 10.60 -6.04
CA VAL A 61 -7.46 9.87 -7.00
C VAL A 61 -8.92 9.95 -6.58
N ASP A 62 -9.79 9.97 -7.59
CA ASP A 62 -11.22 9.82 -7.41
C ASP A 62 -11.57 8.35 -7.18
N VAL A 63 -12.34 8.07 -6.12
CA VAL A 63 -12.67 6.70 -5.72
C VAL A 63 -14.14 6.54 -5.39
N TYR A 64 -14.64 5.35 -5.62
CA TYR A 64 -15.88 4.88 -5.05
C TYR A 64 -15.57 4.17 -3.73
N MET A 65 -16.42 4.33 -2.73
CA MET A 65 -16.21 3.82 -1.39
C MET A 65 -17.50 3.34 -0.71
N PHE A 66 -17.40 2.31 0.11
CA PHE A 66 -18.43 1.96 1.10
C PHE A 66 -17.76 1.49 2.40
N ALA A 67 -18.47 1.64 3.51
CA ALA A 67 -18.06 1.11 4.81
C ALA A 67 -18.94 -0.07 5.22
N ALA A 68 -18.35 -0.96 6.00
CA ALA A 68 -19.06 -2.01 6.72
C ALA A 68 -18.59 -2.01 8.17
N SER A 69 -19.52 -2.01 9.11
CA SER A 69 -19.24 -2.04 10.54
C SER A 69 -19.94 -3.22 11.17
N PHE A 70 -19.21 -3.99 11.96
CA PHE A 70 -19.73 -5.17 12.61
C PHE A 70 -19.76 -4.97 14.12
N SER A 71 -20.96 -5.00 14.71
CA SER A 71 -21.16 -5.09 16.16
C SER A 71 -20.97 -6.53 16.60
N MET A 72 -19.91 -6.78 17.38
CA MET A 72 -19.63 -8.10 17.92
C MET A 72 -20.63 -8.51 19.00
N LEU A 73 -21.13 -7.54 19.78
CA LEU A 73 -22.08 -7.79 20.87
C LEU A 73 -23.44 -8.23 20.34
N ASP A 74 -23.96 -7.50 19.36
CA ASP A 74 -25.32 -7.74 18.84
C ASP A 74 -25.33 -8.66 17.62
N SER A 75 -24.15 -9.05 17.12
CA SER A 75 -24.00 -9.81 15.89
C SER A 75 -24.69 -9.11 14.71
N VAL A 76 -24.48 -7.80 14.59
CA VAL A 76 -25.11 -6.94 13.58
C VAL A 76 -24.06 -6.39 12.61
N LEU A 77 -24.33 -6.52 11.31
CA LEU A 77 -23.53 -5.92 10.24
C LEU A 77 -24.26 -4.70 9.65
N TYR A 78 -23.70 -3.53 9.85
CA TYR A 78 -24.11 -2.29 9.20
C TYR A 78 -23.31 -2.10 7.92
N ILE A 79 -23.97 -1.74 6.83
CA ILE A 79 -23.30 -1.50 5.54
C ILE A 79 -23.78 -0.20 4.91
N SER A 80 -22.87 0.69 4.56
CA SER A 80 -23.21 1.94 3.88
C SER A 80 -23.55 1.70 2.42
N ASP A 81 -24.18 2.69 1.79
CA ASP A 81 -24.23 2.77 0.33
C ASP A 81 -22.86 3.10 -0.28
N VAL A 82 -22.75 2.84 -1.58
CA VAL A 82 -21.57 3.23 -2.37
C VAL A 82 -21.64 4.73 -2.60
N GLN A 83 -20.52 5.40 -2.35
CA GLN A 83 -20.38 6.84 -2.50
C GLN A 83 -19.16 7.17 -3.35
N PHE A 84 -19.22 8.27 -4.08
CA PHE A 84 -18.11 8.79 -4.85
C PHE A 84 -17.41 9.89 -4.06
N LEU A 85 -16.08 9.80 -3.95
CA LEU A 85 -15.23 10.75 -3.25
C LEU A 85 -14.14 11.25 -4.20
N LYS A 86 -13.92 12.56 -4.18
CA LYS A 86 -12.92 13.23 -5.00
C LYS A 86 -11.62 13.47 -4.24
N ASP A 87 -10.52 13.49 -4.98
CA ASP A 87 -9.20 13.94 -4.51
C ASP A 87 -8.71 13.20 -3.25
N VAL A 88 -9.02 11.91 -3.13
CA VAL A 88 -8.62 11.13 -1.96
C VAL A 88 -7.17 10.66 -2.11
N THR A 89 -6.38 10.80 -1.04
CA THR A 89 -4.97 10.40 -1.07
C THR A 89 -4.81 8.89 -0.90
N VAL A 90 -4.18 8.25 -1.89
CA VAL A 90 -3.87 6.82 -1.90
C VAL A 90 -2.36 6.60 -2.00
N ASN A 91 -1.81 5.86 -1.05
CA ASN A 91 -0.42 5.41 -1.03
C ASN A 91 -0.27 4.12 -1.84
N ASN A 92 0.73 4.09 -2.73
CA ASN A 92 1.05 2.93 -3.56
C ASN A 92 -0.15 2.39 -4.37
N ARG A 93 -1.14 3.22 -4.72
CA ARG A 93 -2.39 2.86 -5.44
C ARG A 93 -3.34 1.89 -4.74
N TRP A 94 -3.00 1.37 -3.57
CA TRP A 94 -3.80 0.33 -2.88
C TRP A 94 -4.18 0.69 -1.44
N PHE A 95 -3.56 1.71 -0.85
CA PHE A 95 -3.79 2.07 0.55
C PHE A 95 -4.34 3.48 0.68
N LEU A 96 -5.54 3.62 1.23
CA LEU A 96 -6.11 4.93 1.54
C LEU A 96 -5.33 5.55 2.70
N LYS A 97 -4.74 6.74 2.51
CA LYS A 97 -3.91 7.41 3.53
C LYS A 97 -4.73 7.66 4.80
N GLU A 98 -5.95 8.13 4.63
CA GLU A 98 -6.86 8.50 5.73
C GLU A 98 -7.89 7.42 6.04
N ARG A 99 -7.55 6.14 5.78
CA ARG A 99 -8.44 4.99 6.04
C ARG A 99 -9.05 5.03 7.44
N VAL A 100 -8.22 5.32 8.44
CA VAL A 100 -8.64 5.35 9.85
C VAL A 100 -9.68 6.44 10.11
N ALA A 101 -9.55 7.60 9.48
CA ALA A 101 -10.50 8.69 9.62
C ALA A 101 -11.86 8.35 8.99
N PHE A 102 -11.86 7.75 7.80
CA PHE A 102 -13.10 7.27 7.17
C PHE A 102 -13.77 6.14 7.96
N GLU A 103 -12.98 5.22 8.51
CA GLU A 103 -13.50 4.17 9.39
C GLU A 103 -14.13 4.77 10.64
N LYS A 104 -13.47 5.75 11.26
CA LYS A 104 -14.00 6.47 12.42
C LYS A 104 -15.32 7.18 12.10
N GLN A 105 -15.42 7.89 10.98
CA GLN A 105 -16.68 8.55 10.57
C GLN A 105 -17.87 7.59 10.54
N PHE A 106 -17.69 6.39 9.96
CA PHE A 106 -18.76 5.41 9.90
C PHE A 106 -19.02 4.74 11.25
N THR A 107 -17.97 4.48 12.03
CA THR A 107 -18.10 3.96 13.40
C THR A 107 -18.92 4.94 14.25
N ASP A 108 -18.55 6.21 14.30
CA ASP A 108 -19.22 7.24 15.10
C ASP A 108 -20.70 7.38 14.69
N TYR A 109 -20.98 7.30 13.38
CA TYR A 109 -22.35 7.34 12.86
C TYR A 109 -23.20 6.15 13.34
N VAL A 110 -22.61 4.95 13.38
CA VAL A 110 -23.33 3.71 13.73
C VAL A 110 -23.44 3.51 15.25
N ALA A 111 -22.37 3.78 16.00
CA ALA A 111 -22.36 3.61 17.45
C ALA A 111 -23.17 4.68 18.19
N GLY A 112 -23.34 5.86 17.60
CA GLY A 112 -23.73 7.03 18.38
C GLY A 112 -22.65 7.41 19.40
N SER A 113 -23.03 8.17 20.43
CA SER A 113 -22.08 8.77 21.39
C SER A 113 -21.31 7.77 22.26
N ASP A 114 -21.82 6.54 22.47
CA ASP A 114 -21.41 5.70 23.62
C ASP A 114 -20.93 4.27 23.30
N MET A 115 -20.94 3.80 22.03
CA MET A 115 -20.72 2.36 21.71
C MET A 115 -19.51 2.05 20.81
N ASN A 116 -18.54 2.95 20.71
CA ASN A 116 -17.44 2.85 19.74
C ASN A 116 -16.54 1.61 19.91
N GLU A 117 -16.38 1.09 21.13
CA GLU A 117 -15.39 0.03 21.42
C GLU A 117 -15.78 -1.36 20.90
N SER A 118 -17.06 -1.60 20.59
CA SER A 118 -17.55 -2.92 20.16
C SER A 118 -17.77 -3.05 18.65
N LEU A 119 -17.46 -2.00 17.89
CA LEU A 119 -17.64 -1.94 16.44
C LEU A 119 -16.33 -2.17 15.70
N MET A 120 -16.30 -3.23 14.88
CA MET A 120 -15.22 -3.45 13.93
C MET A 120 -15.61 -2.87 12.57
N THR A 121 -15.07 -1.70 12.23
CA THR A 121 -15.36 -1.01 10.97
C THR A 121 -14.25 -1.21 9.95
N SER A 122 -14.67 -1.46 8.70
CA SER A 122 -13.78 -1.54 7.54
C SER A 122 -14.32 -0.72 6.39
N VAL A 123 -13.46 0.10 5.80
CA VAL A 123 -13.75 0.84 4.57
C VAL A 123 -13.16 0.12 3.36
N GLN A 124 -13.93 0.06 2.28
CA GLN A 124 -13.57 -0.57 1.01
C GLN A 124 -13.69 0.46 -0.11
N PHE A 125 -12.66 0.57 -0.94
CA PHE A 125 -12.63 1.54 -2.04
C PHE A 125 -12.09 0.95 -3.35
N PHE A 126 -12.50 1.52 -4.48
CA PHE A 126 -11.94 1.29 -5.81
C PHE A 126 -12.18 2.51 -6.70
N GLU A 127 -11.26 2.79 -7.63
CA GLU A 127 -11.48 3.78 -8.71
C GLU A 127 -12.67 3.42 -9.62
N LYS A 128 -12.92 2.11 -9.83
CA LYS A 128 -14.01 1.64 -10.71
C LYS A 128 -15.23 1.22 -9.89
N GLU A 129 -16.32 1.96 -10.02
CA GLU A 129 -17.61 1.71 -9.35
C GLU A 129 -18.08 0.26 -9.47
N LYS A 130 -18.12 -0.28 -10.69
CA LYS A 130 -18.58 -1.67 -10.95
C LYS A 130 -17.83 -2.71 -10.13
N LYS A 131 -16.52 -2.51 -9.89
CA LYS A 131 -15.72 -3.43 -9.07
C LYS A 131 -16.15 -3.36 -7.61
N LEU A 132 -16.40 -2.16 -7.11
CA LEU A 132 -16.83 -1.93 -5.74
C LEU A 132 -18.25 -2.47 -5.50
N ILE A 133 -19.20 -2.17 -6.38
CA ILE A 133 -20.59 -2.68 -6.29
C ILE A 133 -20.57 -4.20 -6.22
N LYS A 134 -19.83 -4.87 -7.12
CA LYS A 134 -19.70 -6.33 -7.11
C LYS A 134 -19.10 -6.86 -5.80
N LYS A 135 -18.15 -6.14 -5.18
CA LYS A 135 -17.58 -6.51 -3.87
C LYS A 135 -18.61 -6.36 -2.75
N ARG A 136 -19.37 -5.27 -2.74
CA ARG A 136 -20.46 -5.01 -1.79
C ARG A 136 -21.55 -6.08 -1.86
N GLU A 137 -22.03 -6.39 -3.07
CA GLU A 137 -23.05 -7.43 -3.28
C GLU A 137 -22.58 -8.81 -2.83
N ARG A 138 -21.31 -9.15 -3.09
CA ARG A 138 -20.71 -10.40 -2.59
C ARG A 138 -20.68 -10.47 -1.08
N LEU A 139 -20.35 -9.36 -0.40
CA LEU A 139 -20.39 -9.27 1.06
C LEU A 139 -21.81 -9.51 1.57
N ILE A 140 -22.80 -8.82 1.02
CA ILE A 140 -24.21 -8.95 1.35
C ILE A 140 -24.68 -10.39 1.14
N LYS A 141 -24.44 -10.97 -0.03
CA LYS A 141 -24.87 -12.34 -0.37
C LYS A 141 -24.23 -13.39 0.54
N ARG A 142 -22.95 -13.21 0.91
CA ARG A 142 -22.25 -14.12 1.83
C ARG A 142 -22.85 -14.08 3.22
N ASN A 143 -23.19 -12.89 3.72
CA ASN A 143 -23.69 -12.72 5.08
C ASN A 143 -25.19 -13.03 5.21
N LYS A 144 -26.01 -12.77 4.18
CA LYS A 144 -27.43 -13.21 4.13
C LYS A 144 -27.61 -14.72 4.23
N ARG A 145 -26.61 -15.51 3.80
CA ARG A 145 -26.65 -16.98 3.84
C ARG A 145 -26.28 -17.56 5.21
N LYS A 146 -25.75 -16.74 6.13
CA LYS A 146 -25.35 -17.19 7.46
C LYS A 146 -26.48 -16.85 8.44
N ASN A 147 -27.07 -17.86 9.08
CA ASN A 147 -28.16 -17.71 10.07
C ASN A 147 -27.74 -17.03 11.39
N GLY A 148 -26.60 -16.33 11.45
CA GLY A 148 -26.00 -15.85 12.70
C GLY A 148 -25.94 -14.33 12.88
N PHE A 149 -26.22 -13.54 11.83
CA PHE A 149 -26.04 -12.08 11.90
C PHE A 149 -27.21 -11.34 11.27
N LYS A 150 -27.66 -10.25 11.92
CA LYS A 150 -28.59 -9.30 11.31
C LYS A 150 -27.79 -8.34 10.43
N MET A 151 -28.38 -7.88 9.33
CA MET A 151 -27.72 -6.94 8.42
C MET A 151 -28.62 -5.73 8.18
N TYR A 152 -28.09 -4.54 8.40
CA TYR A 152 -28.78 -3.28 8.14
C TYR A 152 -28.03 -2.46 7.09
N GLN A 153 -28.79 -1.91 6.15
CA GLN A 153 -28.28 -0.98 5.16
C GLN A 153 -28.43 0.44 5.71
N VAL A 154 -27.36 1.22 5.63
CA VAL A 154 -27.29 2.59 6.13
C VAL A 154 -27.17 3.53 4.95
N SER A 155 -28.30 4.09 4.52
CA SER A 155 -28.38 4.93 3.32
C SER A 155 -28.15 6.42 3.58
N ASP A 156 -28.40 6.87 4.82
CA ASP A 156 -28.36 8.29 5.18
C ASP A 156 -26.95 8.80 5.52
N PHE A 157 -26.01 7.87 5.77
CA PHE A 157 -24.60 8.20 6.03
C PHE A 157 -23.92 8.78 4.79
N LYS A 158 -23.07 9.80 4.98
CA LYS A 158 -22.19 10.37 3.94
C LYS A 158 -20.76 10.52 4.46
N PHE A 159 -19.79 10.15 3.63
CA PHE A 159 -18.38 10.41 3.94
C PHE A 159 -18.06 11.90 3.75
N SER A 160 -17.23 12.42 4.64
CA SER A 160 -16.54 13.70 4.45
C SER A 160 -15.08 13.42 4.19
N ASN A 161 -14.45 14.19 3.30
CA ASN A 161 -12.99 14.17 3.24
C ASN A 161 -12.45 14.69 4.59
N PRO A 162 -11.59 13.92 5.26
CA PRO A 162 -10.85 14.39 6.43
C PRO A 162 -10.07 15.64 6.06
N ALA A 163 -9.92 16.57 7.00
CA ALA A 163 -8.96 17.65 6.82
C ALA A 163 -7.57 17.02 6.55
N PRO A 164 -6.77 17.58 5.63
CA PRO A 164 -5.39 17.15 5.48
C PRO A 164 -4.76 17.23 6.87
N ALA A 165 -4.18 16.13 7.35
CA ALA A 165 -3.47 16.15 8.62
C ALA A 165 -2.38 17.23 8.50
N ASP A 166 -2.61 18.38 9.12
CA ASP A 166 -1.64 19.47 9.17
C ASP A 166 -0.32 18.89 9.69
N GLU A 167 0.77 19.25 9.01
CA GLU A 167 2.12 18.88 9.37
C GLU A 167 2.50 19.60 10.68
N ASP A 168 2.26 18.96 11.83
CA ASP A 168 2.86 19.32 13.12
C ASP A 168 4.30 18.76 13.24
#